data_AF-A0A6G0FLK7-F1
#
_entry.id   AF-A0A6G0FLK7-F1
#
_cell.length_a   1.000
_cell.length_b   1.000
_cell.length_c   1.000
_cell.angle_alpha   90.00
_cell.angle_beta   90.00
_cell.angle_gamma   90.00
#
_symmetry.space_group_name_H-M   'P 1'
#
loop_
_entity.id
_entity.type
_entity.pdbx_description
1 polymer ?
#
loop_
_entity_poly.entity_id
_entity_poly.type
_entity_poly.pdbx_seq_one_letter_code
_entity_poly.pdbx_strand_id
1 'polypeptide(L)'
;MRRLKGPRDTAKLHWSEMDRKERMKAAQAVADQDGLHIVSVGSPVPRRKQERARSKCLSTLIFELHGFGVSHLCLEAREKELNARDIRTVATARQTVLPKGTQMRAEHRPGATEPLLWISDIVAGAVRDQRQGDSRYTDMLGQALMDIDVNTDC
;
A
#
# COMPACT_ATOMS: atom_id res chain seq x y z
N MET A 1 11.50 -10.79 11.12
CA MET A 1 10.07 -10.59 10.77
C MET A 1 9.06 -10.71 11.93
N ARG A 2 9.44 -10.96 13.21
CA ARG A 2 8.48 -11.26 14.30
C ARG A 2 8.06 -10.06 15.18
N ARG A 3 8.58 -8.85 14.95
CA ARG A 3 8.41 -7.69 15.85
C ARG A 3 7.16 -6.83 15.64
N LEU A 4 6.39 -7.05 14.57
CA LEU A 4 5.14 -6.33 14.33
C LEU A 4 3.90 -7.02 14.95
N LYS A 5 4.05 -8.24 15.48
CA LYS A 5 2.97 -8.92 16.21
C LYS A 5 2.95 -8.45 17.66
N GLY A 6 1.92 -7.69 18.02
CA GLY A 6 1.63 -7.34 19.41
C GLY A 6 1.37 -8.57 20.29
N PRO A 7 1.45 -8.42 21.63
CA PRO A 7 1.37 -9.52 22.59
C PRO A 7 -0.02 -10.14 22.77
N ARG A 8 -1.03 -9.70 22.01
CA ARG A 8 -2.36 -10.29 22.01
C ARG A 8 -2.60 -10.99 20.69
N ASP A 9 -3.27 -12.14 20.76
CA ASP A 9 -3.81 -12.90 19.63
C ASP A 9 -4.99 -12.14 18.98
N THR A 10 -4.80 -10.84 18.76
CA THR A 10 -5.79 -9.90 18.25
C THR A 10 -5.60 -9.76 16.75
N ALA A 11 -6.73 -9.81 16.05
CA ALA A 11 -6.89 -9.46 14.66
C ALA A 11 -6.00 -8.26 14.28
N LYS A 12 -5.48 -8.30 13.05
CA LYS A 12 -4.73 -7.21 12.41
C LYS A 12 -5.30 -5.85 12.83
N LEU A 13 -4.52 -5.06 13.57
CA LEU A 13 -4.91 -3.72 13.99
C LEU A 13 -4.63 -2.77 12.82
N HIS A 14 -5.67 -2.14 12.27
CA HIS A 14 -5.50 -1.19 11.16
C HIS A 14 -5.05 0.19 11.66
N TRP A 15 -4.32 0.95 10.85
CA TRP A 15 -3.84 2.31 11.19
C TRP A 15 -4.94 3.22 11.75
N SER A 16 -6.15 3.15 11.19
CA SER A 16 -7.30 3.95 11.62
C SER A 16 -7.79 3.61 13.03
N GLU A 17 -7.52 2.40 13.51
CA GLU A 17 -7.93 1.89 14.82
C GLU A 17 -6.84 2.11 15.88
N MET A 18 -5.61 2.39 15.46
CA MET A 18 -4.49 2.68 16.35
C MET A 18 -4.64 4.04 17.02
N ASP A 19 -4.31 4.10 18.32
CA ASP A 19 -4.09 5.35 19.02
C ASP A 19 -2.75 6.00 18.60
N ARG A 20 -2.50 7.23 19.07
CA ARG A 20 -1.27 7.97 18.72
C ARG A 20 0.01 7.24 19.12
N LYS A 21 0.03 6.61 20.30
CA LYS A 21 1.21 5.91 20.82
C LYS A 21 1.47 4.63 20.02
N GLU A 22 0.42 3.94 19.62
CA GLU A 22 0.47 2.77 18.75
C GLU A 22 0.97 3.13 17.35
N ARG A 23 0.44 4.20 16.74
CA ARG A 23 0.94 4.71 15.45
C ARG A 23 2.42 5.08 15.48
N MET A 24 2.87 5.78 16.53
CA MET A 24 4.30 6.10 16.71
C MET A 24 5.16 4.84 16.76
N LYS A 25 4.75 3.83 17.54
CA LYS A 25 5.49 2.56 17.64
C LYS A 25 5.49 1.80 16.32
N ALA A 26 4.36 1.78 15.62
CA ALA A 26 4.22 1.11 14.34
C ALA A 26 5.09 1.78 13.26
N ALA A 27 5.03 3.11 13.15
CA ALA A 27 5.86 3.89 12.22
C ALA A 27 7.35 3.71 12.51
N GLN A 28 7.77 3.73 13.78
CA GLN A 28 9.17 3.46 14.15
C GLN A 28 9.59 2.04 13.75
N ALA A 29 8.75 1.04 14.05
CA ALA A 29 9.07 -0.35 13.72
C ALA A 29 9.21 -0.57 12.21
N VAL A 30 8.46 0.18 11.40
CA VAL A 30 8.60 0.21 9.94
C VAL A 30 9.89 0.91 9.52
N ALA A 31 10.17 2.10 10.08
CA ALA A 31 11.40 2.85 9.80
C ALA A 31 12.68 2.08 10.13
N ASP A 32 12.63 1.22 11.16
CA ASP A 32 13.72 0.34 11.56
C ASP A 32 13.92 -0.87 10.61
N GLN A 33 13.04 -1.07 9.61
CA GLN A 33 13.22 -2.11 8.60
C GLN A 33 13.93 -1.53 7.36
N ASP A 34 14.86 -2.30 6.81
CA ASP A 34 15.42 -1.98 5.49
C ASP A 34 14.34 -2.21 4.42
N GLY A 35 13.95 -1.15 3.71
CA GLY A 35 12.98 -1.23 2.62
C GLY A 35 12.67 0.12 2.00
N LEU A 36 12.31 0.09 0.70
CA LEU A 36 11.73 1.24 0.01
C LEU A 36 10.21 1.16 0.10
N HIS A 37 9.57 2.25 0.51
CA HIS A 37 8.13 2.37 0.64
C HIS A 37 7.59 3.28 -0.45
N ILE A 38 6.77 2.72 -1.35
CA ILE A 38 6.17 3.47 -2.45
C ILE A 38 4.67 3.56 -2.24
N VAL A 39 4.11 4.77 -2.26
CA VAL A 39 2.68 5.02 -2.06
C VAL A 39 2.10 5.84 -3.21
N SER A 40 1.10 5.30 -3.89
CA SER A 40 0.32 6.04 -4.88
C SER A 40 -0.92 6.67 -4.24
N VAL A 41 -1.07 7.99 -4.32
CA VAL A 41 -2.14 8.75 -3.64
C VAL A 41 -3.12 9.34 -4.64
N GLY A 42 -4.38 8.93 -4.56
CA GLY A 42 -5.48 9.55 -5.29
C GLY A 42 -6.33 10.41 -4.36
N SER A 43 -6.30 11.73 -4.55
CA SER A 43 -7.09 12.69 -3.76
C SER A 43 -7.35 13.99 -4.54
N PRO A 44 -8.53 14.62 -4.41
CA PRO A 44 -9.73 14.14 -3.72
C PRO A 44 -10.45 13.05 -4.53
N VAL A 45 -11.21 12.18 -3.86
CA VAL A 45 -11.98 11.09 -4.50
C VAL A 45 -13.40 11.01 -3.95
N PRO A 46 -14.44 11.27 -4.77
CA PRO A 46 -15.84 11.05 -4.40
C PRO A 46 -16.11 9.58 -4.07
N ARG A 47 -17.00 9.30 -3.11
CA ARG A 47 -17.32 7.94 -2.64
C ARG A 47 -17.66 6.98 -3.79
N ARG A 48 -18.43 7.43 -4.78
CA ARG A 48 -18.84 6.63 -5.96
C ARG A 48 -17.70 6.25 -6.90
N LYS A 49 -16.54 6.92 -6.83
CA LYS A 49 -15.38 6.71 -7.72
C LYS A 49 -14.21 6.01 -7.00
N GLN A 50 -14.37 5.54 -5.76
CA GLN A 50 -13.28 4.96 -4.97
C GLN A 50 -12.60 3.77 -5.65
N GLU A 51 -13.33 2.76 -6.14
CA GLU A 51 -12.70 1.62 -6.81
C GLU A 51 -12.03 1.99 -8.16
N ARG A 52 -12.54 3.02 -8.85
CA ARG A 52 -11.85 3.57 -10.03
C ARG A 52 -10.53 4.22 -9.63
N ALA A 53 -10.53 5.04 -8.60
CA ALA A 53 -9.32 5.67 -8.07
C ALA A 53 -8.31 4.62 -7.59
N ARG A 54 -8.75 3.58 -6.88
CA ARG A 54 -7.90 2.45 -6.46
C ARG A 54 -7.25 1.74 -7.64
N SER A 55 -8.01 1.46 -8.70
CA SER A 55 -7.46 0.84 -9.92
C SER A 55 -6.37 1.71 -10.56
N LYS A 56 -6.57 3.03 -10.61
CA LYS A 56 -5.55 3.96 -11.11
C LYS A 56 -4.30 3.99 -10.22
N CYS A 57 -4.49 4.12 -8.90
CA CYS A 57 -3.39 4.06 -7.93
C CYS A 57 -2.58 2.77 -8.09
N LEU A 58 -3.25 1.62 -8.16
CA LEU A 58 -2.60 0.33 -8.36
C LEU A 58 -1.87 0.27 -9.71
N SER A 59 -2.45 0.80 -10.79
CA SER A 59 -1.79 0.85 -12.10
C SER A 59 -0.53 1.72 -12.09
N THR A 60 -0.55 2.87 -11.42
CA THR A 60 0.63 3.72 -11.21
C THR A 60 1.68 2.98 -10.38
N LEU A 61 1.27 2.39 -9.26
CA LEU A 61 2.18 1.65 -8.39
C LEU A 61 2.86 0.48 -9.10
N ILE A 62 2.13 -0.23 -9.97
CA ILE A 62 2.68 -1.30 -10.81
C ILE A 62 3.80 -0.79 -11.74
N PHE A 63 3.58 0.36 -12.38
CA PHE A 63 4.57 0.95 -13.27
C PHE A 63 5.86 1.31 -12.51
N GLU A 64 5.72 1.96 -11.37
CA GLU A 64 6.85 2.36 -10.53
C GLU A 64 7.61 1.15 -9.98
N LEU A 65 6.89 0.18 -9.41
CA LEU A 65 7.49 -1.06 -8.89
C LEU A 65 8.23 -1.85 -9.98
N HIS A 66 7.70 -1.87 -11.21
CA HIS A 66 8.41 -2.46 -12.34
C HIS A 66 9.73 -1.72 -12.63
N GLY A 67 9.74 -0.39 -12.54
CA GLY A 67 10.97 0.42 -12.67
C GLY A 67 12.06 0.04 -11.65
N PHE A 68 11.65 -0.40 -10.46
CA PHE A 68 12.53 -0.95 -9.42
C PHE A 68 12.84 -2.45 -9.60
N GLY A 69 12.44 -3.08 -10.71
CA GLY A 69 12.72 -4.49 -11.01
C GLY A 69 11.80 -5.48 -10.30
N VAL A 70 10.70 -5.02 -9.68
CA VAL A 70 9.73 -5.90 -9.03
C VAL A 70 8.95 -6.69 -10.08
N SER A 71 8.88 -8.01 -9.90
CA SER A 71 8.16 -8.93 -10.79
C SER A 71 7.04 -9.72 -10.09
N HIS A 72 6.95 -9.65 -8.75
CA HIS A 72 5.92 -10.34 -7.98
C HIS A 72 5.29 -9.41 -6.95
N LEU A 73 3.95 -9.34 -6.97
CA LEU A 73 3.15 -8.54 -6.06
C LEU A 73 2.40 -9.46 -5.10
N CYS A 74 2.60 -9.23 -3.81
CA CYS A 74 1.77 -9.80 -2.75
C CYS A 74 0.75 -8.74 -2.33
N LEU A 75 -0.52 -8.98 -2.62
CA LEU A 75 -1.63 -8.08 -2.30
C LEU A 75 -2.40 -8.61 -1.10
N GLU A 76 -2.93 -7.73 -0.27
CA GLU A 76 -3.80 -8.16 0.80
C GLU A 76 -5.17 -8.59 0.27
N ALA A 77 -5.59 -9.79 0.65
CA ALA A 77 -6.90 -10.32 0.31
C ALA A 77 -8.02 -9.53 0.98
N ARG A 78 -9.00 -9.12 0.17
CA ARG A 78 -10.29 -8.54 0.56
C ARG A 78 -11.43 -9.46 0.11
N GLU A 79 -12.61 -8.90 -0.12
CA GLU A 79 -13.74 -9.57 -0.76
C GLU A 79 -13.35 -10.13 -2.14
N LYS A 80 -13.88 -11.31 -2.49
CA LYS A 80 -13.53 -12.04 -3.72
C LYS A 80 -13.68 -11.18 -4.98
N GLU A 81 -14.75 -10.38 -5.06
CA GLU A 81 -14.99 -9.50 -6.21
C GLU A 81 -13.96 -8.38 -6.33
N LEU A 82 -13.53 -7.79 -5.21
CA LEU A 82 -12.50 -6.76 -5.16
C LEU A 82 -11.13 -7.34 -5.53
N ASN A 83 -10.78 -8.53 -5.01
CA ASN A 83 -9.56 -9.22 -5.40
C ASN A 83 -9.52 -9.48 -6.92
N ALA A 84 -10.65 -9.92 -7.49
CA ALA A 84 -10.75 -10.12 -8.93
C ALA A 84 -10.60 -8.81 -9.74
N ARG A 85 -11.04 -7.66 -9.19
CA ARG A 85 -10.79 -6.34 -9.81
C ARG A 85 -9.31 -6.00 -9.80
N ASP A 86 -8.63 -6.19 -8.67
CA ASP A 86 -7.19 -5.91 -8.56
C ASP A 86 -6.39 -6.76 -9.57
N ILE A 87 -6.71 -8.06 -9.71
CA ILE A 87 -6.07 -8.94 -10.71
C ILE A 87 -6.32 -8.45 -12.15
N ARG A 88 -7.53 -7.96 -12.45
CA ARG A 88 -7.84 -7.36 -13.76
C ARG A 88 -7.05 -6.07 -14.00
N THR A 89 -6.85 -5.25 -12.97
CA THR A 89 -6.01 -4.05 -13.04
C THR A 89 -4.56 -4.43 -13.35
N VAL A 90 -4.00 -5.42 -12.65
CA VAL A 90 -2.65 -5.93 -12.94
C VAL A 90 -2.56 -6.45 -14.37
N ALA A 91 -3.56 -7.21 -14.83
CA ALA A 91 -3.59 -7.74 -16.18
C ALA A 91 -3.63 -6.66 -17.25
N THR A 92 -4.42 -5.62 -17.02
CA THR A 92 -4.51 -4.45 -17.90
C THR A 92 -3.19 -3.69 -17.91
N ALA A 93 -2.61 -3.41 -16.73
CA ALA A 93 -1.36 -2.68 -16.60
C ALA A 93 -0.20 -3.34 -17.38
N ARG A 94 -0.11 -4.68 -17.35
CA ARG A 94 0.87 -5.43 -18.16
C ARG A 94 0.73 -5.20 -19.66
N GLN A 95 -0.48 -4.89 -20.14
CA GLN A 95 -0.76 -4.70 -21.56
C GLN A 95 -0.64 -3.23 -21.98
N THR A 96 -0.89 -2.30 -21.05
CA THR A 96 -1.08 -0.88 -21.40
C THR A 96 -0.01 0.05 -20.85
N VAL A 97 0.64 -0.26 -19.73
CA VAL A 97 1.64 0.62 -19.10
C VAL A 97 3.02 -0.01 -18.98
N LEU A 98 3.14 -1.33 -18.95
CA LEU A 98 4.42 -2.02 -18.87
C LEU A 98 4.98 -2.36 -20.27
N PRO A 99 6.30 -2.53 -20.41
CA PRO A 99 6.91 -3.03 -21.63
C PRO A 99 6.30 -4.36 -22.09
N LYS A 100 6.23 -4.55 -23.42
CA LYS A 100 5.70 -5.77 -24.01
C LYS A 100 6.52 -6.99 -23.55
N GLY A 101 5.82 -8.00 -23.03
CA GLY A 101 6.46 -9.25 -22.56
C GLY A 101 6.82 -9.25 -21.07
N THR A 102 6.59 -8.16 -20.33
CA THR A 102 6.80 -8.12 -18.88
C THR A 102 5.98 -9.20 -18.16
N GLN A 103 6.67 -10.02 -17.35
CA GLN A 103 6.07 -11.07 -16.54
C GLN A 103 5.91 -10.62 -15.08
N MET A 104 4.99 -9.68 -14.84
CA MET A 104 4.60 -9.30 -13.48
C MET A 104 3.45 -10.17 -12.97
N ARG A 105 3.67 -10.86 -11.84
CA ARG A 105 2.67 -11.72 -11.18
C ARG A 105 2.08 -11.00 -9.97
N ALA A 106 0.83 -11.33 -9.66
CA ALA A 106 0.17 -10.84 -8.46
C ALA A 106 -0.62 -11.98 -7.83
N GLU A 107 -0.54 -12.08 -6.51
CA GLU A 107 -1.34 -13.00 -5.71
C GLU A 107 -1.92 -12.28 -4.49
N HIS A 108 -3.07 -12.74 -4.02
CA HIS A 108 -3.67 -12.24 -2.78
C HIS A 108 -3.33 -13.17 -1.61
N ARG A 109 -2.87 -12.60 -0.50
CA ARG A 109 -2.62 -13.31 0.76
C ARG A 109 -3.49 -12.76 1.88
N PRO A 110 -3.99 -13.60 2.79
CA PRO A 110 -4.67 -13.12 4.00
C PRO A 110 -3.72 -12.24 4.83
N GLY A 111 -4.18 -11.06 5.24
CA GLY A 111 -3.39 -10.12 6.05
C GLY A 111 -2.84 -10.74 7.35
N ALA A 112 -3.55 -11.68 7.95
CA ALA A 112 -3.09 -12.36 9.17
C ALA A 112 -1.86 -13.28 8.96
N THR A 113 -1.62 -13.72 7.72
CA THR A 113 -0.58 -14.69 7.37
C THR A 113 0.71 -14.07 6.85
N GLU A 114 0.67 -12.83 6.36
CA GLU A 114 1.82 -12.13 5.80
C GLU A 114 2.05 -10.78 6.53
N PRO A 115 2.97 -10.73 7.53
CA PRO A 115 3.25 -9.53 8.30
C PRO A 115 3.69 -8.33 7.46
N LEU A 116 4.29 -8.54 6.29
CA LEU A 116 4.70 -7.43 5.41
C LEU A 116 3.49 -6.66 4.84
N LEU A 117 2.32 -7.28 4.73
CA LEU A 117 1.09 -6.58 4.33
C LEU A 117 0.64 -5.55 5.36
N TRP A 118 1.12 -5.63 6.61
CA TRP A 118 0.80 -4.64 7.64
C TRP A 118 1.64 -3.38 7.47
N ILE A 119 2.86 -3.50 6.94
CA ILE A 119 3.72 -2.36 6.64
C ILE A 119 3.01 -1.45 5.63
N SER A 120 2.42 -2.02 4.58
CA SER A 120 1.69 -1.24 3.58
C SER A 120 0.51 -0.44 4.16
N ASP A 121 -0.22 -0.99 5.14
CA ASP A 121 -1.31 -0.29 5.84
C ASP A 121 -0.78 0.87 6.69
N ILE A 122 0.30 0.64 7.44
CA ILE A 122 0.97 1.66 8.27
C ILE A 122 1.48 2.81 7.41
N VAL A 123 2.20 2.51 6.33
CA VAL A 123 2.77 3.54 5.44
C VAL A 123 1.67 4.33 4.76
N ALA A 124 0.63 3.68 4.22
CA ALA A 124 -0.50 4.36 3.61
C ALA A 124 -1.24 5.26 4.62
N GLY A 125 -1.36 4.80 5.87
CA GLY A 125 -1.91 5.56 6.98
C GLY A 125 -1.08 6.80 7.35
N ALA A 126 0.24 6.65 7.45
CA ALA A 126 1.17 7.74 7.70
C ALA A 126 1.07 8.82 6.61
N VAL A 127 1.07 8.42 5.33
CA VAL A 127 0.89 9.35 4.20
C VAL A 127 -0.47 10.04 4.26
N ARG A 128 -1.55 9.32 4.60
CA ARG A 128 -2.87 9.93 4.78
C ARG A 128 -2.85 11.03 5.85
N ASP A 129 -2.23 10.77 7.01
CA ASP A 129 -2.14 11.74 8.10
C ASP A 129 -1.28 12.95 7.68
N GLN A 130 -0.19 12.73 6.92
CA GLN A 130 0.61 13.81 6.32
C GLN A 130 -0.23 14.69 5.38
N ARG A 131 -1.04 14.10 4.49
CA ARG A 131 -1.97 14.86 3.62
C ARG A 131 -3.06 15.61 4.40
N GLN A 132 -3.27 15.27 5.67
CA GLN A 132 -4.17 15.97 6.60
C GLN A 132 -3.44 16.98 7.50
N GLY A 133 -2.13 17.19 7.29
CA GLY A 133 -1.32 18.17 8.00
C GLY A 133 -0.48 17.60 9.16
N ASP A 134 -0.43 16.28 9.34
CA ASP A 134 0.39 15.62 10.37
C ASP A 134 1.48 14.74 9.77
N SER A 135 2.66 15.32 9.51
CA SER A 135 3.80 14.62 8.90
C SER A 135 4.59 13.73 9.87
N ARG A 136 4.27 13.74 11.17
CA ARG A 136 5.15 13.16 12.20
C ARG A 136 5.53 11.70 11.95
N TYR A 137 4.65 10.92 11.32
CA TYR A 137 4.89 9.51 11.02
C TYR A 137 5.68 9.31 9.71
N THR A 138 5.44 10.14 8.70
CA THR A 138 6.23 10.11 7.45
C THR A 138 7.65 10.62 7.68
N ASP A 139 7.81 11.59 8.59
CA ASP A 139 9.13 12.11 8.98
C ASP A 139 10.02 11.02 9.59
N MET A 140 9.43 10.03 10.27
CA MET A 140 10.15 8.85 10.79
C MET A 140 10.61 7.90 9.68
N LEU A 141 9.81 7.76 8.61
CA LEU A 141 10.15 6.94 7.45
C LEU A 141 11.24 7.63 6.59
N GLY A 142 11.26 8.96 6.58
CA GLY A 142 12.29 9.77 5.95
C GLY A 142 12.46 9.46 4.47
N GLN A 143 13.71 9.32 4.04
CA GLN A 143 14.07 9.11 2.63
C GLN A 143 13.67 7.73 2.08
N ALA A 144 13.28 6.80 2.94
CA ALA A 144 12.79 5.49 2.52
C ALA A 144 11.34 5.55 1.97
N LEU A 145 10.65 6.68 2.12
CA LEU A 145 9.30 6.90 1.60
C LEU A 145 9.32 7.70 0.30
N MET A 146 8.66 7.16 -0.73
CA MET A 146 8.31 7.86 -1.96
C MET A 146 6.79 7.83 -2.12
N ASP A 147 6.16 8.99 -2.16
CA ASP A 147 4.75 9.11 -2.53
C ASP A 147 4.57 9.75 -3.90
N ILE A 148 3.53 9.32 -4.62
CA ILE A 148 3.25 9.72 -6.00
C ILE A 148 1.78 10.11 -6.09
N ASP A 149 1.53 11.33 -6.56
CA ASP A 149 0.17 11.78 -6.81
C ASP A 149 -0.40 11.16 -8.09
N VAL A 150 -1.62 10.67 -7.98
CA VAL A 150 -2.34 10.02 -9.07
C VAL A 150 -3.54 10.86 -9.44
N ASN A 151 -3.57 11.36 -10.68
CA ASN A 151 -4.77 11.99 -11.20
C ASN A 151 -5.88 10.92 -11.41
N THR A 152 -6.91 11.00 -10.58
CA THR A 152 -8.01 10.05 -10.58
C THR A 152 -9.13 10.40 -11.58
N ASP A 153 -9.08 11.55 -12.26
CA ASP A 153 -10.16 12.11 -13.11
C ASP A 153 -11.53 12.10 -12.41
N CYS A 154 -11.51 12.47 -11.13
CA CYS A 154 -12.64 12.35 -10.23
C CYS A 154 -13.47 13.62 -10.14
#